data_AF-A0A1G9BR49-F1
#
_entry.id   AF-A0A1G9BR49-F1
#
_cell.length_a   1.000
_cell.length_b   1.000
_cell.length_c   1.000
_cell.angle_alpha   90.00
_cell.angle_beta   90.00
_cell.angle_gamma   90.00
#
_symmetry.space_group_name_H-M   'P 1'
#
loop_
_entity.id
_entity.type
_entity.pdbx_description
1 polymer ?
#
loop_
_entity_poly.entity_id
_entity_poly.type
_entity_poly.pdbx_seq_one_letter_code
_entity_poly.pdbx_strand_id
1 'polypeptide(L)'
;MKIIYTYKKDVYAAYRAAYLHLRLNPSLIPKPINKLKDMNKEVKLYYAGLDEELNEVYIANGGRNITIFNNVIKGVGNIYQEEIKIINFD
;
A
#
# COMPACT_ATOMS: atom_id res chain seq x y z
N MET A 1 -13.63 4.60 2.38
CA MET A 1 -12.80 4.57 1.15
C MET A 1 -11.61 3.64 1.37
N LYS A 2 -11.01 3.06 0.32
CA LYS A 2 -9.79 2.26 0.40
C LYS A 2 -8.58 3.10 -0.02
N ILE A 3 -7.53 3.13 0.77
CA ILE A 3 -6.27 3.82 0.48
C ILE A 3 -5.18 2.78 0.24
N ILE A 4 -4.53 2.84 -0.90
CA ILE A 4 -3.49 1.88 -1.28
C ILE A 4 -2.17 2.62 -1.50
N TYR A 5 -1.22 2.36 -0.61
CA TYR A 5 0.17 2.83 -0.71
C TYR A 5 0.93 1.85 -1.59
N THR A 6 1.24 2.26 -2.82
CA THR A 6 1.94 1.40 -3.78
C THR A 6 3.40 1.79 -3.88
N TYR A 7 4.26 0.82 -4.13
CA TYR A 7 5.67 1.10 -4.35
C TYR A 7 6.30 0.21 -5.40
N LYS A 8 7.44 0.65 -5.96
CA LYS A 8 8.26 -0.17 -6.86
C LYS A 8 9.59 -0.58 -6.22
N LYS A 9 10.36 0.36 -5.70
CA LYS A 9 11.67 0.08 -5.08
C LYS A 9 11.68 0.35 -3.59
N ASP A 10 11.05 1.45 -3.16
CA ASP A 10 11.06 1.89 -1.77
C ASP A 10 9.84 1.39 -0.98
N VAL A 11 9.92 0.13 -0.55
CA VAL A 11 8.93 -0.46 0.36
C VAL A 11 8.84 0.30 1.68
N TYR A 12 9.96 0.86 2.17
CA TYR A 12 10.00 1.48 3.48
C TYR A 12 9.24 2.81 3.47
N ALA A 13 9.35 3.60 2.39
CA ALA A 13 8.58 4.82 2.22
C ALA A 13 7.07 4.56 2.25
N ALA A 14 6.59 3.54 1.55
CA ALA A 14 5.17 3.16 1.55
C ALA A 14 4.69 2.71 2.95
N TYR A 15 5.44 1.83 3.63
CA TYR A 15 5.12 1.44 5.01
C TYR A 15 5.13 2.62 5.97
N ARG A 16 6.14 3.49 5.87
CA ARG A 16 6.26 4.66 6.74
C ARG A 16 5.11 5.63 6.53
N ALA A 17 4.71 5.88 5.29
CA ALA A 17 3.57 6.75 4.98
C ALA A 17 2.26 6.15 5.50
N ALA A 18 2.04 4.84 5.30
CA ALA A 18 0.86 4.15 5.83
C ALA A 18 0.82 4.18 7.37
N TYR A 19 1.94 3.94 8.05
CA TYR A 19 1.99 3.99 9.52
C TYR A 19 1.71 5.39 10.05
N LEU A 20 2.29 6.42 9.44
CA LEU A 20 2.03 7.81 9.82
C LEU A 20 0.55 8.18 9.60
N HIS A 21 -0.05 7.75 8.50
CA HIS A 21 -1.47 7.95 8.22
C HIS A 21 -2.36 7.29 9.30
N LEU A 22 -2.01 6.08 9.71
CA LEU A 22 -2.71 5.32 10.76
C LEU A 22 -2.39 5.80 12.19
N ARG A 23 -1.59 6.88 12.36
CA ARG A 23 -1.04 7.34 13.65
C ARG A 23 -0.31 6.25 14.44
N LEU A 24 0.26 5.28 13.73
CA LEU A 24 1.10 4.22 14.30
C LEU A 24 2.55 4.69 14.40
N ASN A 25 3.28 4.15 15.37
CA ASN A 25 4.70 4.45 15.54
C ASN A 25 5.54 3.79 14.42
N PRO A 26 6.24 4.55 13.55
CA PRO A 26 7.05 3.98 12.47
C PRO A 26 8.22 3.11 12.95
N SER A 27 8.61 3.18 14.24
CA SER A 27 9.64 2.30 14.81
C SER A 27 9.21 0.83 14.84
N LEU A 28 7.91 0.54 14.71
CA LEU A 28 7.35 -0.80 14.67
C LEU A 28 7.49 -1.46 13.29
N ILE A 29 7.88 -0.71 12.26
CA ILE A 29 8.11 -1.25 10.91
C ILE A 29 9.27 -2.27 10.98
N PRO A 30 9.05 -3.54 10.59
CA PRO A 30 10.06 -4.58 10.67
C PRO A 30 11.39 -4.19 10.01
N LYS A 31 12.48 -4.41 10.75
CA LYS A 31 13.86 -4.39 10.22
C LYS A 31 14.38 -5.83 10.17
N PRO A 32 15.16 -6.23 9.13
CA PRO A 32 15.67 -5.42 8.02
C PRO A 32 14.67 -5.25 6.86
N ILE A 33 14.88 -4.24 6.01
CA ILE A 33 14.06 -3.94 4.80
C ILE A 33 13.87 -5.16 3.90
N ASN A 34 14.84 -6.09 3.86
CA ASN A 34 14.73 -7.32 3.08
C ASN A 34 13.53 -8.18 3.52
N LYS A 35 13.19 -8.23 4.82
CA LYS A 35 11.96 -8.89 5.29
C LYS A 35 10.70 -8.24 4.71
N LEU A 36 10.64 -6.92 4.63
CA LEU A 36 9.50 -6.21 4.03
C LEU A 36 9.38 -6.51 2.53
N LYS A 37 10.52 -6.60 1.83
CA LYS A 37 10.54 -6.98 0.42
C LYS A 37 10.11 -8.43 0.22
N ASP A 38 10.54 -9.34 1.09
CA ASP A 38 10.17 -10.76 1.03
C ASP A 38 8.68 -10.97 1.33
N MET A 39 8.12 -10.26 2.32
CA MET A 39 6.68 -10.27 2.61
C MET A 39 5.82 -9.78 1.43
N ASN A 40 6.40 -8.99 0.54
CA ASN A 40 5.73 -8.35 -0.60
C ASN A 40 6.40 -8.68 -1.94
N LYS A 41 7.01 -9.87 -2.04
CA LYS A 41 7.68 -10.34 -3.27
C LYS A 41 6.69 -10.50 -4.43
N GLU A 42 5.43 -10.73 -4.10
CA GLU A 42 4.33 -10.83 -5.05
C GLU A 42 3.52 -9.53 -5.06
N VAL A 43 2.91 -9.24 -6.20
CA VAL A 43 1.99 -8.10 -6.40
C VAL A 43 0.69 -8.38 -5.64
N LYS A 44 0.75 -8.26 -4.31
CA LYS A 44 -0.33 -8.54 -3.37
C LYS A 44 -0.65 -7.29 -2.56
N LEU A 45 -1.94 -7.11 -2.24
CA LEU A 45 -2.41 -6.11 -1.30
C LEU A 45 -2.24 -6.64 0.13
N TYR A 46 -1.46 -5.94 0.93
CA TYR A 46 -1.30 -6.22 2.35
C TYR A 46 -2.15 -5.25 3.17
N TYR A 47 -3.08 -5.76 3.96
CA TYR A 47 -3.91 -4.96 4.85
C TYR A 47 -3.10 -4.44 6.02
N ALA A 48 -3.06 -3.12 6.20
CA ALA A 48 -2.31 -2.46 7.26
C ALA A 48 -3.21 -2.03 8.43
N GLY A 49 -4.48 -1.68 8.18
CA GLY A 49 -5.42 -1.26 9.21
C GLY A 49 -6.50 -0.30 8.69
N LEU A 50 -7.33 0.20 9.61
CA LEU A 50 -8.26 1.31 9.36
C LEU A 50 -7.66 2.60 9.92
N ASP A 51 -7.83 3.71 9.20
CA ASP A 51 -7.52 5.04 9.75
C ASP A 51 -8.64 5.58 10.66
N GLU A 52 -8.47 6.81 11.15
CA GLU A 52 -9.45 7.44 12.04
C GLU A 52 -10.80 7.76 11.39
N GLU A 53 -10.83 7.86 10.06
CA GLU A 53 -12.03 8.06 9.25
C GLU A 53 -12.63 6.72 8.78
N LEU A 54 -12.15 5.59 9.32
CA LEU A 54 -12.54 4.23 8.93
C LEU A 54 -12.18 3.86 7.49
N ASN A 55 -11.20 4.53 6.89
CA ASN A 55 -10.67 4.15 5.59
C ASN A 55 -9.75 2.95 5.74
N GLU A 56 -9.96 1.93 4.90
CA GLU A 56 -9.09 0.76 4.85
C GLU A 56 -7.77 1.11 4.18
N VAL A 57 -6.66 0.89 4.87
CA VAL A 57 -5.30 1.17 4.40
C VAL A 57 -4.60 -0.13 4.00
N TYR A 58 -4.07 -0.14 2.78
CA TYR A 58 -3.32 -1.25 2.21
C TYR A 58 -1.95 -0.79 1.71
N ILE A 59 -1.03 -1.74 1.63
CA ILE A 59 0.31 -1.56 1.08
C ILE A 59 0.53 -2.61 -0.02
N ALA A 60 1.08 -2.22 -1.17
CA ALA A 60 1.34 -3.16 -2.27
C ALA A 60 2.58 -2.83 -3.08
N ASN A 61 3.27 -3.88 -3.53
CA ASN A 61 4.28 -3.78 -4.57
C ASN A 61 3.60 -3.68 -5.94
N GLY A 62 3.78 -2.55 -6.65
CA GLY A 62 3.24 -2.32 -7.99
C GLY A 62 3.99 -3.06 -9.11
N GLY A 63 5.05 -3.80 -8.77
CA GLY A 63 5.83 -4.61 -9.70
C GLY A 63 6.61 -3.79 -10.72
N ARG A 64 6.88 -4.38 -11.89
CA ARG A 64 7.69 -3.75 -12.94
C ARG A 64 7.03 -2.48 -13.52
N ASN A 65 5.70 -2.49 -13.64
CA ASN A 65 4.91 -1.39 -14.20
C ASN A 65 3.78 -1.00 -13.23
N ILE A 66 4.10 -0.05 -12.35
CA ILE A 66 3.18 0.47 -11.33
C ILE A 66 1.94 1.12 -11.95
N THR A 67 2.06 1.71 -13.15
CA THR A 67 0.92 2.28 -13.88
C THR A 67 -0.11 1.22 -14.24
N ILE A 68 0.33 0.06 -14.74
CA ILE A 68 -0.58 -1.06 -15.05
C ILE A 68 -1.26 -1.54 -13.76
N PHE A 69 -0.50 -1.75 -12.68
CA PHE A 69 -1.07 -2.15 -11.39
C PHE A 69 -2.14 -1.16 -10.92
N ASN A 70 -1.83 0.14 -10.91
CA ASN A 70 -2.75 1.18 -10.48
C ASN A 70 -4.02 1.24 -11.34
N ASN A 71 -3.91 1.03 -12.65
CA ASN A 71 -5.06 0.98 -13.55
C ASN A 71 -5.93 -0.24 -13.27
N VAL A 72 -5.35 -1.41 -13.02
CA VAL A 72 -6.09 -2.62 -12.64
C VAL A 72 -6.84 -2.40 -11.33
N ILE A 73 -6.15 -1.88 -10.31
CA ILE A 73 -6.76 -1.58 -9.01
C ILE A 73 -7.93 -0.60 -9.15
N LYS A 74 -7.75 0.51 -9.88
CA LYS A 74 -8.85 1.46 -10.15
C LYS A 74 -10.00 0.81 -10.90
N GLY A 75 -9.70 -0.05 -11.89
CA GLY A 75 -10.70 -0.81 -12.62
C GLY A 75 -11.51 -1.73 -11.71
N VAL A 76 -10.86 -2.45 -10.80
CA VAL A 76 -11.52 -3.27 -9.77
C VAL A 76 -12.41 -2.40 -8.88
N GLY A 77 -11.90 -1.26 -8.39
CA GLY A 77 -12.68 -0.30 -7.61
C GLY A 77 -13.96 0.11 -8.33
N ASN A 78 -13.86 0.48 -9.61
CA ASN A 78 -15.00 0.85 -10.42
C ASN A 78 -16.03 -0.29 -10.58
N ILE A 79 -15.58 -1.53 -10.79
CA ILE A 79 -16.46 -2.70 -10.94
C ILE A 79 -17.28 -2.93 -9.67
N TYR A 80 -16.65 -2.81 -8.51
CA TYR A 80 -17.29 -3.06 -7.22
C TYR A 80 -17.93 -1.81 -6.60
N GLN A 81 -17.95 -0.67 -7.32
CA GLN A 81 -18.44 0.62 -6.81
C GLN A 81 -17.73 1.06 -5.52
N GLU A 82 -16.44 0.78 -5.45
CA GLU A 82 -15.57 1.05 -4.32
C GLU A 82 -14.63 2.22 -4.63
N GLU A 83 -14.62 3.23 -3.77
CA GLU A 83 -13.71 4.36 -3.90
C GLU A 83 -12.29 3.94 -3.48
N ILE A 84 -11.35 4.01 -4.42
CA ILE A 84 -9.94 3.67 -4.20
C ILE A 84 -9.05 4.89 -4.44
N LYS A 85 -8.33 5.31 -3.39
CA LYS A 85 -7.26 6.29 -3.45
C LYS A 85 -5.91 5.58 -3.50
N ILE A 86 -5.09 5.91 -4.50
CA ILE A 86 -3.75 5.31 -4.65
C ILE A 86 -2.69 6.38 -4.39
N ILE A 87 -1.72 6.08 -3.54
CA ILE A 87 -0.56 6.93 -3.24
C ILE A 87 0.71 6.15 -3.64
N ASN A 88 1.43 6.65 -4.65
CA ASN A 88 2.57 5.95 -5.25
C ASN A 88 3.91 6.43 -4.67
N PHE A 89 4.82 5.48 -4.43
CA PHE A 89 6.21 5.71 -4.01
C PHE A 89 7.14 4.96 -4.97
N ASP A 90 7.88 5.69 -5.82
CA ASP A 90 8.81 5.07 -6.79
C ASP A 90 10.00 4.37 -6.13
#